data_AF-A0A7K3WDN7-F1
#
_entry.id   AF-A0A7K3WDN7-F1
#
_cell.length_a   1.000
_cell.length_b   1.000
_cell.length_c   1.000
_cell.angle_alpha   90.00
_cell.angle_beta   90.00
_cell.angle_gamma   90.00
#
_symmetry.space_group_name_H-M   'P 1'
#
loop_
_entity.id
_entity.type
_entity.pdbx_description
1 polymer ?
#
loop_
_entity_poly.entity_id
_entity_poly.type
_entity_poly.pdbx_seq_one_letter_code
_entity_poly.pdbx_strand_id
1 'polypeptide(L)'
;MLSRLAREFAAEIRYQDWSDAHTRLDRAGHRREHDPNAAGHDQLDATATDAVRTNVFWVVAQVLKHEDPNLDLYEFASACGVSRDHTHTRNGQLNGTITAGIRFTDCTGDRARPPVLLENEPDWTGTFD
;
A
#
# COMPACT_ATOMS: atom_id res chain seq x y z
N MET A 1 -18.03 -0.96 -4.95
CA MET A 1 -17.67 0.37 -5.49
C MET A 1 -16.87 1.10 -4.44
N LEU A 2 -15.60 1.40 -4.74
CA LEU A 2 -14.69 2.08 -3.82
C LEU A 2 -15.16 3.49 -3.44
N SER A 3 -14.93 3.89 -2.19
CA SER A 3 -15.07 5.28 -1.74
C SER A 3 -14.14 6.22 -2.52
N ARG A 4 -14.43 7.53 -2.54
CA ARG A 4 -13.56 8.49 -3.25
C ARG A 4 -12.11 8.40 -2.75
N LEU A 5 -11.93 8.40 -1.44
CA LEU A 5 -10.61 8.33 -0.80
C LEU A 5 -9.86 7.05 -1.19
N ALA A 6 -10.54 5.89 -1.17
CA ALA A 6 -9.94 4.63 -1.60
C ALA A 6 -9.55 4.66 -3.09
N ARG A 7 -10.34 5.29 -3.97
CA ARG A 7 -9.98 5.43 -5.38
C ARG A 7 -8.75 6.31 -5.59
N GLU A 8 -8.63 7.41 -4.85
CA GLU A 8 -7.48 8.33 -4.94
C GLU A 8 -6.20 7.64 -4.46
N PHE A 9 -6.24 6.93 -3.33
CA PHE A 9 -5.11 6.11 -2.88
C PHE A 9 -4.74 5.02 -3.88
N ALA A 10 -5.72 4.31 -4.44
CA ALA A 10 -5.47 3.27 -5.43
C ALA A 10 -4.81 3.85 -6.70
N ALA A 11 -5.26 5.02 -7.15
CA ALA A 11 -4.70 5.69 -8.32
C ALA A 11 -3.23 6.08 -8.09
N GLU A 12 -2.90 6.63 -6.91
CA GLU A 12 -1.53 6.99 -6.56
C GLU A 12 -0.63 5.75 -6.49
N ILE A 13 -1.08 4.69 -5.81
CA ILE A 13 -0.33 3.43 -5.73
C ILE A 13 -0.08 2.85 -7.12
N ARG A 14 -1.08 2.91 -8.01
CA ARG A 14 -0.96 2.36 -9.36
C ARG A 14 -0.02 3.16 -10.25
N TYR A 15 -0.02 4.49 -10.11
CA TYR A 15 0.75 5.38 -10.97
C TYR A 15 2.24 5.43 -10.61
N GLN A 16 2.58 5.18 -9.36
CA GLN A 16 3.96 5.18 -8.88
C GLN A 16 4.81 4.08 -9.55
N ASP A 17 6.03 4.44 -9.93
CA ASP A 17 7.05 3.49 -10.37
C ASP A 17 7.70 2.82 -9.15
N TRP A 18 7.34 1.55 -8.94
CA TRP A 18 7.83 0.76 -7.81
C TRP A 18 9.17 0.08 -8.07
N SER A 19 9.64 0.03 -9.32
CA SER A 19 10.88 -0.69 -9.68
C SER A 19 12.13 -0.08 -9.03
N ASP A 20 12.05 1.21 -8.68
CA ASP A 20 13.14 1.98 -8.06
C ASP A 20 12.86 2.35 -6.60
N ALA A 21 11.79 1.82 -6.00
CA ALA A 21 11.34 2.24 -4.67
C ALA A 21 12.35 1.93 -3.55
N HIS A 22 13.28 0.99 -3.76
CA HIS A 22 14.28 0.58 -2.79
C HIS A 22 15.42 1.58 -2.59
N THR A 23 15.71 2.40 -3.60
CA THR A 23 16.82 3.37 -3.63
C THR A 23 16.34 4.81 -3.69
N ARG A 24 15.10 5.03 -4.15
CA ARG A 24 14.55 6.36 -4.41
C ARG A 24 13.78 6.92 -3.21
N LEU A 25 14.45 7.76 -2.42
CA LEU A 25 13.87 8.43 -1.24
C LEU A 25 13.14 9.74 -1.58
N ASP A 26 13.45 10.39 -2.70
CA ASP A 26 12.81 11.63 -3.18
C ASP A 26 11.97 11.39 -4.45
N ARG A 27 11.05 12.32 -4.77
CA ARG A 27 10.27 12.34 -6.03
C ARG A 27 9.40 11.09 -6.27
N ALA A 28 8.56 10.73 -5.30
CA ALA A 28 7.62 9.60 -5.40
C ALA A 28 6.74 9.60 -6.68
N GLY A 29 6.46 10.75 -7.29
CA GLY A 29 5.70 10.87 -8.55
C GLY A 29 6.52 10.91 -9.85
N HIS A 30 7.84 10.82 -9.81
CA HIS A 30 8.66 10.81 -11.04
C HIS A 30 8.60 9.45 -11.74
N ARG A 31 8.47 9.46 -13.06
CA ARG A 31 8.71 8.27 -13.87
C ARG A 31 10.17 8.25 -14.29
N ARG A 32 10.81 7.09 -14.13
CA ARG A 32 12.23 6.94 -14.47
C ARG A 32 12.51 7.13 -15.97
N GLU A 33 11.54 6.86 -16.83
CA GLU A 33 11.60 7.18 -18.27
C GLU A 33 11.82 8.67 -18.57
N HIS A 34 11.59 9.54 -17.58
CA HIS A 34 11.82 10.98 -17.66
C HIS A 34 13.05 11.43 -16.87
N ASP A 35 13.82 10.50 -16.29
CA ASP A 35 15.04 10.81 -15.56
C ASP A 35 16.28 10.70 -16.48
N PRO A 36 16.95 11.83 -16.79
CA PRO A 36 18.14 11.82 -17.65
C PRO A 36 19.33 11.07 -17.04
N ASN A 37 19.33 10.78 -15.73
CA ASN A 37 20.37 10.02 -15.03
C ASN A 37 19.94 8.59 -14.68
N ALA A 38 18.85 8.08 -15.27
CA ALA A 38 18.32 6.75 -15.00
C ALA A 38 19.30 5.60 -15.31
N ALA A 39 20.30 5.83 -16.18
CA ALA A 39 21.26 4.83 -16.59
C ALA A 39 22.37 4.65 -15.53
N GLY A 40 22.08 3.90 -14.46
CA GLY A 40 23.12 3.56 -13.46
C GLY A 40 22.62 3.00 -12.14
N HIS A 41 21.33 3.11 -11.82
CA HIS A 41 20.78 2.58 -10.57
C HIS A 41 20.21 1.17 -10.77
N ASP A 42 20.45 0.28 -9.81
CA ASP A 42 19.83 -1.04 -9.78
C ASP A 42 18.30 -0.90 -9.83
N GLN A 43 17.62 -1.87 -10.43
CA GLN A 43 16.16 -1.95 -10.49
C GLN A 43 15.71 -3.25 -9.87
N LEU A 44 14.59 -3.19 -9.17
CA LEU A 44 13.86 -4.38 -8.80
C LEU A 44 13.36 -5.06 -10.07
N ASP A 45 13.44 -6.39 -10.09
CA ASP A 45 12.77 -7.17 -11.12
C ASP A 45 11.24 -7.04 -10.99
N ALA A 46 10.50 -7.56 -11.98
CA ALA A 46 9.04 -7.47 -11.99
C ALA A 46 8.38 -8.13 -10.76
N THR A 47 8.96 -9.22 -10.24
CA THR A 47 8.44 -9.96 -9.09
C THR A 47 8.60 -9.14 -7.81
N ALA A 48 9.80 -8.59 -7.57
CA ALA A 48 10.10 -7.74 -6.44
C ALA A 48 9.30 -6.42 -6.51
N THR A 49 9.14 -5.85 -7.70
CA THR A 49 8.31 -4.67 -7.95
C THR A 49 6.85 -4.93 -7.55
N ASP A 50 6.28 -6.07 -7.94
CA ASP A 50 4.90 -6.43 -7.58
C ASP A 50 4.74 -6.72 -6.08
N ALA A 51 5.76 -7.31 -5.45
CA ALA A 51 5.79 -7.53 -4.01
C ALA A 51 5.77 -6.21 -3.22
N VAL A 52 6.57 -5.22 -3.63
CA VAL A 52 6.55 -3.88 -3.00
C VAL A 52 5.18 -3.22 -3.14
N ARG A 53 4.61 -3.22 -4.35
CA ARG A 53 3.26 -2.68 -4.59
C ARG A 53 2.21 -3.36 -3.71
N THR A 54 2.28 -4.68 -3.60
CA THR A 54 1.34 -5.48 -2.79
C THR A 54 1.49 -5.17 -1.30
N ASN A 55 2.72 -4.99 -0.81
CA ASN A 55 2.97 -4.58 0.57
C ASN A 55 2.39 -3.19 0.88
N VAL A 56 2.58 -2.22 -0.02
CA VAL A 56 2.00 -0.88 0.14
C VAL A 56 0.48 -0.94 0.12
N PHE A 57 -0.10 -1.74 -0.79
CA PHE A 57 -1.53 -2.02 -0.80
C PHE A 57 -2.02 -2.51 0.57
N TRP A 58 -1.38 -3.50 1.19
CA TRP A 58 -1.81 -4.01 2.50
C TRP A 58 -1.76 -2.96 3.60
N VAL A 59 -0.72 -2.12 3.62
CA VAL A 59 -0.60 -1.04 4.61
C VAL A 59 -1.75 -0.05 4.48
N VAL A 60 -2.02 0.42 3.27
CA VAL A 60 -3.11 1.37 3.02
C VAL A 60 -4.47 0.73 3.22
N ALA A 61 -4.64 -0.52 2.79
CA ALA A 61 -5.86 -1.28 3.00
C ALA A 61 -6.18 -1.48 4.48
N GLN A 62 -5.18 -1.69 5.35
CA GLN A 62 -5.40 -1.78 6.80
C GLN A 62 -6.05 -0.50 7.35
N VAL A 63 -5.52 0.67 6.98
CA VAL A 63 -6.04 1.97 7.44
C VAL A 63 -7.44 2.20 6.87
N LEU A 64 -7.62 2.01 5.56
CA LEU A 64 -8.93 2.20 4.93
C LEU A 64 -9.98 1.23 5.44
N LYS A 65 -9.61 0.00 5.79
CA LYS A 65 -10.53 -1.01 6.33
C LYS A 65 -10.90 -0.74 7.79
N HIS A 66 -10.06 0.02 8.51
CA HIS A 66 -10.39 0.56 9.83
C HIS A 66 -11.44 1.67 9.71
N GLU A 67 -11.24 2.63 8.81
CA GLU A 67 -12.16 3.75 8.56
C GLU A 67 -13.48 3.32 7.87
N ASP A 68 -13.38 2.44 6.87
CA ASP A 68 -14.50 1.88 6.12
C ASP A 68 -14.54 0.35 6.27
N PRO A 69 -15.35 -0.17 7.20
CA PRO A 69 -15.53 -1.59 7.36
C PRO A 69 -16.00 -2.35 6.14
N ASN A 70 -16.69 -1.69 5.21
CA ASN A 70 -17.29 -2.32 4.04
C ASN A 70 -16.37 -2.30 2.82
N LEU A 71 -15.15 -1.78 2.94
CA LEU A 71 -14.17 -1.76 1.86
C LEU A 71 -13.98 -3.15 1.23
N ASP A 72 -14.22 -3.26 -0.07
CA ASP A 72 -13.90 -4.46 -0.84
C ASP A 72 -12.39 -4.49 -1.12
N LEU A 73 -11.68 -5.41 -0.46
CA LEU A 73 -10.23 -5.54 -0.55
C LEU A 73 -9.78 -5.99 -1.94
N TYR A 74 -10.57 -6.80 -2.65
CA TYR A 74 -10.20 -7.29 -3.97
C TYR A 74 -10.44 -6.23 -5.03
N GLU A 75 -11.54 -5.48 -4.92
CA GLU A 75 -11.78 -4.29 -5.74
C GLU A 75 -10.66 -3.26 -5.55
N PHE A 76 -10.26 -3.01 -4.29
CA PHE A 76 -9.18 -2.09 -3.96
C PHE A 76 -7.82 -2.58 -4.47
N ALA A 77 -7.49 -3.86 -4.29
CA ALA A 77 -6.25 -4.46 -4.80
C ALA A 77 -6.13 -4.34 -6.32
N SER A 78 -7.23 -4.64 -7.03
CA SER A 78 -7.28 -4.50 -8.49
C SER A 78 -7.08 -3.04 -8.92
N ALA A 79 -7.73 -2.09 -8.22
CA ALA A 79 -7.56 -0.66 -8.49
C ALA A 79 -6.13 -0.17 -8.23
N CYS A 80 -5.44 -0.72 -7.23
CA CYS A 80 -4.02 -0.43 -6.94
C CYS A 80 -3.05 -1.01 -7.99
N GLY A 81 -3.53 -1.88 -8.89
CA GLY A 81 -2.68 -2.57 -9.87
C GLY A 81 -1.92 -3.77 -9.30
N VAL A 82 -2.41 -4.39 -8.23
CA VAL A 82 -1.89 -5.68 -7.74
C VAL A 82 -2.15 -6.75 -8.80
N SER A 83 -1.14 -7.57 -9.10
CA SER A 83 -1.24 -8.59 -10.16
C SER A 83 -2.42 -9.55 -9.93
N ARG A 84 -2.96 -10.09 -11.05
CA ARG A 84 -4.00 -11.11 -11.00
C ARG A 84 -3.53 -12.36 -10.25
N ASP A 85 -2.26 -12.71 -10.33
CA ASP A 85 -1.69 -13.87 -9.64
C ASP A 85 -1.74 -13.73 -8.11
N HIS A 86 -1.75 -12.50 -7.61
CA HIS A 86 -1.90 -12.18 -6.20
C HIS A 86 -3.36 -12.07 -5.76
N THR A 87 -4.27 -11.67 -6.66
CA THR A 87 -5.72 -11.54 -6.34
C THR A 87 -6.54 -12.79 -6.62
N HIS A 88 -6.08 -13.66 -7.52
CA HIS A 88 -6.77 -14.86 -7.95
C HIS A 88 -5.82 -16.06 -8.00
N THR A 89 -6.38 -17.25 -7.73
CA THR A 89 -5.71 -18.52 -7.95
C THR A 89 -5.70 -18.88 -9.44
N ARG A 90 -4.91 -19.88 -9.82
CA ARG A 90 -4.89 -20.42 -11.21
C ARG A 90 -6.26 -20.86 -11.71
N ASN A 91 -7.18 -21.23 -10.80
CA ASN A 91 -8.54 -21.66 -11.11
C ASN A 91 -9.54 -20.49 -11.18
N GLY A 92 -9.06 -19.25 -11.11
CA GLY A 92 -9.89 -18.04 -11.16
C GLY A 92 -10.67 -17.74 -9.89
N GLN A 93 -10.46 -18.50 -8.80
CA GLN A 93 -11.02 -18.19 -7.48
C GLN A 93 -10.23 -17.08 -6.81
N LEU A 94 -10.84 -16.30 -5.91
CA LEU A 94 -10.15 -15.29 -5.13
C LEU A 94 -9.03 -15.90 -4.28
N ASN A 95 -7.86 -15.25 -4.28
CA ASN A 95 -6.71 -15.68 -3.51
C ASN A 95 -6.79 -15.12 -2.09
N GLY A 96 -6.93 -16.01 -1.10
CA GLY A 96 -7.02 -15.64 0.33
C GLY A 96 -5.79 -14.91 0.88
N THR A 97 -4.68 -14.89 0.14
CA THR A 97 -3.48 -14.10 0.48
C THR A 97 -3.81 -12.60 0.62
N ILE A 98 -4.73 -12.07 -0.20
CA ILE A 98 -5.17 -10.66 -0.11
C ILE A 98 -5.72 -10.35 1.27
N THR A 99 -6.57 -11.23 1.82
CA THR A 99 -7.15 -11.03 3.15
C THR A 99 -6.19 -11.40 4.28
N ALA A 100 -5.27 -12.35 4.05
CA ALA A 100 -4.30 -12.79 5.06
C ALA A 100 -3.29 -11.70 5.45
N GLY A 101 -3.01 -10.74 4.56
CA GLY A 101 -2.13 -9.61 4.87
C GLY A 101 -2.77 -8.52 5.74
N ILE A 102 -4.08 -8.60 6.02
CA ILE A 102 -4.79 -7.66 6.89
C ILE A 102 -4.80 -8.20 8.31
N ARG A 103 -4.48 -7.33 9.28
CA ARG A 103 -4.49 -7.66 10.70
C ARG A 103 -5.92 -7.53 11.26
N PHE A 104 -6.42 -8.60 11.85
CA PHE A 104 -7.66 -8.64 12.61
C PHE A 104 -7.35 -8.70 14.11
N THR A 105 -8.23 -8.20 14.97
CA THR A 105 -8.07 -8.35 16.42
C THR A 105 -8.83 -9.59 16.89
N ASP A 106 -8.12 -10.47 17.60
CA ASP A 106 -8.45 -11.89 17.72
C ASP A 106 -9.62 -12.25 18.69
N CYS A 107 -10.33 -11.28 19.26
CA CYS A 107 -11.33 -11.57 20.32
C CYS A 107 -12.71 -10.91 20.17
N THR A 108 -12.91 -9.92 19.31
CA THR A 108 -14.23 -9.26 19.13
C THR A 108 -14.71 -9.22 17.68
N GLY A 109 -13.89 -9.65 16.71
CA GLY A 109 -14.16 -9.43 15.28
C GLY A 109 -13.94 -7.97 14.83
N ASP A 110 -13.54 -7.09 15.76
CA ASP A 110 -13.08 -5.75 15.43
C ASP A 110 -11.75 -5.82 14.71
N ARG A 111 -11.46 -4.79 13.90
CA ARG A 111 -10.23 -4.75 13.09
C ARG A 111 -9.16 -3.98 13.84
N ALA A 112 -7.93 -4.48 13.79
CA ALA A 112 -6.81 -3.90 14.49
C ALA A 112 -6.65 -2.44 14.03
N ARG A 113 -6.94 -1.50 14.94
CA ARG A 113 -6.59 -0.09 14.77
C ARG A 113 -5.10 -0.03 14.40
N PRO A 114 -4.68 0.85 13.46
CA PRO A 114 -3.27 1.13 13.28
C PRO A 114 -2.65 1.39 14.66
N PRO A 115 -1.43 0.91 14.95
CA PRO A 115 -0.80 1.22 16.22
C PRO A 115 -0.78 2.74 16.36
N VAL A 116 -1.54 3.25 17.31
CA VAL A 116 -1.48 4.66 17.67
C VAL A 116 -0.10 4.81 18.30
N LEU A 117 0.75 5.67 17.73
CA LEU A 117 1.89 6.16 18.48
C LEU A 117 1.30 6.67 19.79
N LEU A 118 1.66 6.03 20.90
CA LEU A 118 1.07 6.27 22.22
C LEU A 118 0.86 7.78 22.42
N GLU A 119 -0.30 8.15 22.97
CA GLU A 119 -0.71 9.54 23.26
C GLU A 119 0.18 10.24 24.32
N ASN A 120 1.47 9.92 24.37
CA ASN A 120 2.51 10.50 25.20
C ASN A 120 3.62 11.12 24.33
N GLU A 121 3.25 11.83 23.25
CA GLU A 121 4.16 12.79 22.64
C GLU A 121 4.36 13.93 23.66
N PRO A 122 5.58 14.18 24.16
CA PRO A 122 5.82 15.36 24.97
C PRO A 122 5.53 16.60 24.11
N ASP A 123 4.82 17.56 24.69
CA ASP A 123 4.60 18.88 24.15
C ASP A 123 5.93 19.47 23.64
N TRP A 124 6.11 19.50 22.32
CA TRP A 124 7.23 20.15 21.65
C TRP A 124 7.03 21.68 21.56
N THR A 125 6.53 22.35 22.60
CA THR A 125 6.69 23.81 22.78
C THR A 125 8.07 24.16 23.34
N GLY A 126 9.12 23.48 22.87
CA GLY A 126 10.48 23.91 23.10
C GLY A 126 10.74 25.17 22.27
N THR A 127 10.67 26.34 22.91
CA THR A 127 11.33 27.54 22.39
C THR A 127 12.78 27.20 22.09
N PHE A 128 13.18 27.38 20.83
CA PHE A 128 14.59 27.37 20.45
C PHE A 128 15.24 28.64 21.03
N ASP A 129 15.95 28.48 22.15
CA ASP A 129 16.96 29.44 22.60
C ASP A 129 18.28 29.24 21.85
#